data_AF-A0A2T8IIY9-F1
#
_entry.id   AF-A0A2T8IIY9-F1
#
_cell.length_a   1.000
_cell.length_b   1.000
_cell.length_c   1.000
_cell.angle_alpha   90.00
_cell.angle_beta   90.00
_cell.angle_gamma   90.00
#
_symmetry.space_group_name_H-M   'P 1'
#
loop_
_entity.id
_entity.type
_entity.pdbx_description
1 polymer ?
#
loop_
_entity_poly.entity_id
_entity_poly.type
_entity_poly.pdbx_seq_one_letter_code
_entity_poly.pdbx_strand_id
1 'polypeptide(L)'
;MKLTCLSISGGGGRSYHSPASHLLEMEGLRFLLDCPIDLSALAAFAPVPLTGGEAGLIRAVPRYWSPTAAAAAKAGGVDAVLVSSATGMLGLPFLTRLPGFANTKVYVTEVAARIGKLMMGELVEMHREFVRYYGPDTDGLPKWMEGEKLNEFPSLLQKAVTEDEGNGLISLMPLYSPGNIEECMQAIQPVKYGEEVCFNGIFMLKASSSGLELGNSVWTIKAL
;
A
#
# COMPACT_ATOMS: atom_id res chain seq x y z
N MET A 1 23.07 2.71 -10.05
CA MET A 1 21.97 2.90 -9.08
C MET A 1 20.94 3.84 -9.69
N LYS A 2 19.67 3.46 -9.68
CA LYS A 2 18.55 4.32 -10.10
C LYS A 2 17.45 4.26 -9.04
N LEU A 3 17.07 5.42 -8.53
CA LEU A 3 15.97 5.56 -7.57
C LEU A 3 14.78 6.20 -8.29
N THR A 4 13.64 5.52 -8.29
CA THR A 4 12.40 5.98 -8.92
C THR A 4 11.36 6.22 -7.85
N CYS A 5 10.83 7.44 -7.80
CA CYS A 5 9.74 7.79 -6.91
C CYS A 5 8.44 7.18 -7.44
N LEU A 6 7.72 6.45 -6.58
CA LEU A 6 6.42 5.85 -6.89
C LEU A 6 5.26 6.60 -6.23
N SER A 7 5.57 7.62 -5.42
CA SER A 7 4.53 8.46 -4.81
C SER A 7 3.96 9.44 -5.82
N ILE A 8 2.64 9.52 -5.83
CA ILE A 8 1.86 10.45 -6.66
C ILE A 8 1.93 11.84 -6.02
N SER A 9 3.01 12.60 -6.27
CA SER A 9 3.04 14.03 -5.96
C SER A 9 2.69 14.84 -7.21
N GLY A 10 1.50 14.64 -7.75
CA GLY A 10 0.97 15.40 -8.88
C GLY A 10 0.23 16.67 -8.44
N GLY A 11 0.96 17.74 -8.10
CA GLY A 11 0.48 19.13 -8.17
C GLY A 11 -0.03 19.81 -6.89
N GLY A 12 0.71 20.81 -6.42
CA GLY A 12 0.21 22.10 -5.90
C GLY A 12 -0.60 22.18 -4.60
N GLY A 13 -1.06 21.06 -4.03
CA GLY A 13 -1.78 21.02 -2.76
C GLY A 13 -1.04 20.17 -1.74
N ARG A 14 -0.78 20.73 -0.55
CA ARG A 14 -0.26 19.99 0.62
C ARG A 14 -1.29 18.91 1.03
N SER A 15 -1.26 17.75 0.39
CA SER A 15 -1.87 16.54 0.94
C SER A 15 -0.83 15.88 1.83
N TYR A 16 -0.98 15.99 3.15
CA TYR A 16 -0.10 15.38 4.15
C TYR A 16 -0.24 13.85 4.24
N HIS A 17 -0.91 13.20 3.27
CA HIS A 17 -1.42 11.84 3.39
C HIS A 17 -1.07 10.91 2.22
N SER A 18 -0.24 11.33 1.26
CA SER A 18 0.25 10.41 0.23
C SER A 18 1.51 9.71 0.76
N PRO A 19 1.45 8.41 1.07
CA PRO A 19 2.57 7.72 1.68
C PRO A 19 3.70 7.54 0.64
N ALA A 20 4.91 7.93 1.03
CA ALA A 20 6.07 7.87 0.16
C ALA A 20 6.46 6.41 -0.12
N SER A 21 6.77 6.10 -1.37
CA SER A 21 7.33 4.80 -1.75
C SER A 21 8.25 4.95 -2.96
N HIS A 22 9.25 4.10 -3.04
CA HIS A 22 10.29 4.21 -4.05
C HIS A 22 10.72 2.85 -4.57
N LEU A 23 11.08 2.78 -5.85
CA LEU A 23 11.75 1.64 -6.45
C LEU A 23 13.23 1.95 -6.62
N LEU A 24 14.09 1.13 -6.03
CA LEU A 24 15.53 1.26 -6.10
C LEU A 24 16.12 0.11 -6.94
N GLU A 25 16.78 0.47 -8.03
CA GLU A 25 17.47 -0.47 -8.92
C GLU A 25 18.99 -0.37 -8.72
N MET A 26 19.63 -1.48 -8.34
CA MET A 26 21.07 -1.57 -8.09
C MET A 26 21.58 -2.97 -8.45
N GLU A 27 22.67 -3.08 -9.22
CA GLU A 27 23.27 -4.38 -9.61
C GLU A 27 22.26 -5.36 -10.26
N GLY A 28 21.32 -4.84 -11.06
CA GLY A 28 20.26 -5.65 -11.69
C GLY A 28 19.15 -6.11 -10.74
N LEU A 29 19.24 -5.78 -9.44
CA LEU A 29 18.24 -6.08 -8.42
C LEU A 29 17.33 -4.87 -8.17
N ARG A 30 16.08 -5.17 -7.81
CA ARG A 30 14.99 -4.23 -7.56
C ARG A 30 14.56 -4.31 -6.10
N PHE A 31 14.80 -3.25 -5.36
CA PHE A 31 14.36 -3.07 -3.99
C PHE A 31 13.17 -2.13 -3.95
N LEU A 32 12.07 -2.57 -3.35
CA LEU A 32 10.94 -1.71 -3.05
C LEU A 32 11.13 -1.11 -1.66
N LEU A 33 11.09 0.22 -1.57
CA LEU A 33 11.16 0.95 -0.32
C LEU A 33 9.76 1.38 0.08
N ASP A 34 9.23 0.72 1.10
CA ASP A 34 7.84 0.76 1.54
C ASP A 34 6.83 0.28 0.49
N CYS A 35 5.70 -0.25 0.95
CA CYS A 35 4.51 -0.62 0.19
C CYS A 35 3.26 -0.18 0.99
N PRO A 36 2.93 1.13 0.98
CA PRO A 36 1.80 1.66 1.71
C PRO A 36 0.46 1.49 0.96
N ILE A 37 -0.64 1.85 1.64
CA ILE A 37 -1.98 2.05 1.05
C ILE A 37 -2.31 3.54 1.08
N ASP A 38 -2.91 4.04 -0.01
CA ASP A 38 -3.54 5.35 0.01
C ASP A 38 -4.93 5.28 0.68
N LEU A 39 -5.03 5.85 1.88
CA LEU A 39 -6.27 5.94 2.65
C LEU A 39 -7.00 7.28 2.44
N SER A 40 -6.44 8.22 1.67
CA SER A 40 -7.05 9.54 1.44
C SER A 40 -8.41 9.44 0.73
N ALA A 41 -8.57 8.41 -0.11
CA ALA A 41 -9.83 8.08 -0.78
C ALA A 41 -10.96 7.80 0.22
N LEU A 42 -10.67 7.28 1.42
CA LEU A 42 -11.69 6.95 2.42
C LEU A 42 -12.46 8.18 2.90
N ALA A 43 -11.87 9.37 2.85
CA ALA A 43 -12.55 10.62 3.20
C ALA A 43 -13.75 10.94 2.28
N ALA A 44 -13.80 10.34 1.09
CA ALA A 44 -14.93 10.47 0.18
C ALA A 44 -16.08 9.51 0.50
N PHE A 45 -15.91 8.53 1.40
CA PHE A 45 -16.92 7.50 1.68
C PHE A 45 -17.62 7.76 3.01
N ALA A 46 -18.95 7.60 3.03
CA ALA A 46 -19.74 7.72 4.25
C ALA A 46 -19.91 6.34 4.92
N PRO A 47 -19.45 6.12 6.16
CA PRO A 47 -19.60 4.82 6.85
C PRO A 47 -21.05 4.49 7.20
N VAL A 48 -21.90 5.51 7.36
CA VAL A 48 -23.34 5.39 7.59
C VAL A 48 -24.06 6.48 6.78
N PRO A 49 -25.24 6.22 6.20
CA PRO A 49 -26.06 7.25 5.57
C PRO A 49 -26.47 8.30 6.58
N LEU A 50 -25.91 9.49 6.43
CA LEU A 50 -26.32 10.65 7.19
C LEU A 50 -27.73 11.07 6.74
N THR A 51 -28.61 11.34 7.70
CA THR A 51 -29.93 11.94 7.49
C THR A 51 -29.74 13.41 7.15
N GLY A 52 -29.37 13.70 5.91
CA GLY A 52 -29.06 15.05 5.45
C GLY A 52 -28.24 14.99 4.18
N GLY A 53 -28.60 15.81 3.19
CA GLY A 53 -27.96 15.86 1.88
C GLY A 53 -26.58 16.51 1.93
N GLU A 54 -25.58 15.82 2.48
CA GLU A 54 -24.19 16.16 2.15
C GLU A 54 -23.92 15.73 0.71
N ALA A 55 -24.08 16.70 -0.20
CA ALA A 55 -23.73 16.55 -1.61
C ALA A 55 -22.22 16.27 -1.71
N GLY A 56 -21.84 15.10 -2.22
CA GLY A 56 -20.45 14.77 -2.57
C GLY A 56 -19.84 13.55 -1.89
N LEU A 57 -20.50 12.92 -0.91
CA LEU A 57 -20.02 11.66 -0.31
C LEU A 57 -20.54 10.43 -1.05
N ILE A 58 -19.65 9.44 -1.21
CA ILE A 58 -19.91 8.14 -1.82
C ILE A 58 -20.54 7.22 -0.78
N ARG A 59 -21.73 6.71 -1.09
CA ARG A 59 -22.49 5.77 -0.26
C ARG A 59 -22.31 4.35 -0.77
N ALA A 60 -21.11 3.81 -0.59
CA ALA A 60 -20.74 2.48 -1.06
C ALA A 60 -19.58 1.91 -0.23
N VAL A 61 -19.24 0.64 -0.49
CA VAL A 61 -18.01 0.04 0.03
C VAL A 61 -16.79 0.70 -0.63
N PRO A 62 -15.81 1.19 0.14
CA PRO A 62 -14.58 1.75 -0.40
C PRO A 62 -13.68 0.67 -0.99
N ARG A 63 -12.99 1.04 -2.07
CA ARG A 63 -11.87 0.27 -2.61
C ARG A 63 -10.55 0.98 -2.35
N TYR A 64 -9.48 0.22 -2.34
CA TYR A 64 -8.16 0.65 -1.87
C TYR A 64 -7.16 0.60 -3.02
N TRP A 65 -6.17 1.48 -2.94
CA TRP A 65 -5.09 1.57 -3.91
C TRP A 65 -3.75 1.46 -3.18
N SER A 66 -2.87 0.63 -3.73
CA SER A 66 -1.44 0.68 -3.44
C SER A 66 -0.72 1.00 -4.75
N PRO A 67 -0.42 2.29 -5.03
CA PRO A 67 0.30 2.70 -6.23
C PRO A 67 1.61 1.93 -6.39
N THR A 68 2.23 1.62 -5.26
CA THR A 68 3.49 0.90 -5.17
C THR A 68 3.36 -0.55 -5.60
N ALA A 69 2.31 -1.25 -5.19
CA ALA A 69 2.08 -2.63 -5.61
C ALA A 69 1.82 -2.73 -7.12
N ALA A 70 1.06 -1.78 -7.69
CA ALA A 70 0.84 -1.72 -9.12
C ALA A 70 2.12 -1.40 -9.90
N ALA A 71 2.92 -0.44 -9.42
CA ALA A 71 4.21 -0.11 -10.02
C ALA A 71 5.18 -1.30 -9.97
N ALA A 72 5.24 -2.00 -8.84
CA ALA A 72 6.05 -3.19 -8.68
C ALA A 72 5.59 -4.33 -9.62
N ALA A 73 4.28 -4.50 -9.82
CA ALA A 73 3.73 -5.44 -10.80
C ALA A 73 4.10 -5.06 -12.24
N LYS A 74 3.95 -3.78 -12.62
CA LYS A 74 4.32 -3.24 -13.93
C LYS A 74 5.82 -3.37 -14.21
N ALA A 75 6.65 -3.24 -13.19
CA ALA A 75 8.09 -3.48 -13.30
C ALA A 75 8.43 -4.95 -13.56
N GLY A 76 7.50 -5.90 -13.38
CA GLY A 76 7.74 -7.34 -13.50
C GLY A 76 8.30 -7.96 -12.21
N GLY A 77 7.89 -7.45 -11.04
CA GLY A 77 8.28 -7.93 -9.72
C GLY A 77 9.44 -7.15 -9.08
N VAL A 78 9.73 -7.46 -7.82
CA VAL A 78 10.86 -6.91 -7.05
C VAL A 78 11.56 -8.03 -6.28
N ASP A 79 12.84 -7.87 -6.03
CA ASP A 79 13.66 -8.91 -5.39
C ASP A 79 13.58 -8.82 -3.85
N ALA A 80 13.43 -7.60 -3.32
CA ALA A 80 13.21 -7.37 -1.90
C ALA A 80 12.31 -6.16 -1.64
N VAL A 81 11.66 -6.16 -0.48
CA VAL A 81 10.96 -5.00 0.08
C VAL A 81 11.62 -4.63 1.41
N LEU A 82 12.00 -3.36 1.57
CA LEU A 82 12.51 -2.79 2.81
C LEU A 82 11.45 -1.85 3.37
N VAL A 83 10.88 -2.20 4.52
CA VAL A 83 9.80 -1.42 5.14
C VAL A 83 10.36 -0.56 6.25
N SER A 84 10.17 0.75 6.12
CA SER A 84 10.67 1.76 7.05
C SER A 84 9.74 2.01 8.25
N SER A 85 8.45 1.64 8.16
CA SER A 85 7.44 1.97 9.17
C SER A 85 6.24 1.02 9.15
N ALA A 86 5.43 1.01 10.21
CA ALA A 86 4.21 0.21 10.28
C ALA A 86 3.19 0.62 9.19
N THR A 87 3.08 1.92 8.88
CA THR A 87 2.24 2.44 7.78
C THR A 87 2.80 2.06 6.42
N GLY A 88 4.13 2.03 6.29
CA GLY A 88 4.87 1.64 5.09
C GLY A 88 4.65 0.19 4.65
N MET A 89 4.02 -0.67 5.46
CA MET A 89 3.71 -2.04 5.05
C MET A 89 2.23 -2.30 4.79
N LEU A 90 1.33 -1.34 4.97
CA LEU A 90 -0.11 -1.60 4.90
C LEU A 90 -0.56 -2.18 3.55
N GLY A 91 0.16 -1.92 2.46
CA GLY A 91 -0.11 -2.44 1.12
C GLY A 91 0.52 -3.80 0.82
N LEU A 92 1.36 -4.33 1.71
CA LEU A 92 2.00 -5.63 1.49
C LEU A 92 1.03 -6.79 1.23
N PRO A 93 -0.15 -6.90 1.89
CA PRO A 93 -1.06 -8.00 1.57
C PRO A 93 -1.68 -7.90 0.16
N PHE A 94 -1.61 -6.74 -0.50
CA PHE A 94 -1.89 -6.65 -1.94
C PHE A 94 -0.73 -7.23 -2.75
N LEU A 95 0.49 -6.86 -2.39
CA LEU A 95 1.73 -7.26 -3.04
C LEU A 95 1.98 -8.77 -2.97
N THR A 96 1.86 -9.37 -1.79
CA THR A 96 2.20 -10.79 -1.54
C THR A 96 1.26 -11.77 -2.24
N ARG A 97 0.08 -11.32 -2.69
CA ARG A 97 -0.87 -12.14 -3.48
C ARG A 97 -0.51 -12.21 -4.95
N LEU A 98 0.36 -11.33 -5.44
CA LEU A 98 0.71 -11.28 -6.84
C LEU A 98 1.71 -12.40 -7.19
N PRO A 99 1.50 -13.18 -8.28
CA PRO A 99 2.37 -14.30 -8.64
C PRO A 99 3.84 -13.92 -8.81
N GLY A 100 4.11 -12.70 -9.25
CA GLY A 100 5.47 -12.17 -9.45
C GLY A 100 6.26 -11.91 -8.15
N PHE A 101 5.68 -12.16 -6.98
CA PHE A 101 6.26 -11.84 -5.68
C PHE A 101 6.54 -13.06 -4.80
N ALA A 102 6.33 -14.28 -5.32
CA ALA A 102 6.57 -15.52 -4.57
C ALA A 102 8.03 -15.65 -4.06
N ASN A 103 8.99 -15.02 -4.75
CA ASN A 103 10.42 -15.07 -4.40
C ASN A 103 10.93 -13.77 -3.74
N THR A 104 10.06 -12.80 -3.49
CA THR A 104 10.44 -11.50 -2.92
C THR A 104 10.72 -11.64 -1.43
N LYS A 105 11.85 -11.13 -0.95
CA LYS A 105 12.16 -11.09 0.49
C LYS A 105 11.68 -9.79 1.11
N VAL A 106 10.88 -9.86 2.17
CA VAL A 106 10.35 -8.68 2.84
C VAL A 106 11.05 -8.48 4.18
N TYR A 107 11.66 -7.32 4.39
CA TYR A 107 12.39 -6.99 5.62
C TYR A 107 11.69 -5.85 6.35
N VAL A 108 11.38 -6.09 7.63
CA VAL A 108 10.67 -5.14 8.49
C VAL A 108 11.25 -5.21 9.89
N THR A 109 11.26 -4.11 10.64
CA THR A 109 11.68 -4.20 12.05
C THR A 109 10.65 -5.00 12.87
N GLU A 110 11.08 -5.72 13.91
CA GLU A 110 10.18 -6.52 14.75
C GLU A 110 9.00 -5.71 15.31
N VAL A 111 9.26 -4.46 15.71
CA VAL A 111 8.24 -3.56 16.28
C VAL A 111 7.29 -3.06 15.19
N ALA A 112 7.81 -2.61 14.04
CA ALA A 112 6.97 -2.17 12.93
C ALA A 112 6.10 -3.30 12.38
N ALA A 113 6.62 -4.53 12.32
CA ALA A 113 5.86 -5.70 11.88
C ALA A 113 4.66 -6.00 12.80
N ARG A 114 4.86 -5.92 14.13
CA ARG A 114 3.79 -6.13 15.12
C ARG A 114 2.72 -5.04 15.04
N ILE A 115 3.14 -3.77 14.99
CA ILE A 115 2.22 -2.63 14.89
C ILE A 115 1.49 -2.67 13.54
N GLY A 116 2.21 -2.92 12.45
CA GLY A 116 1.64 -3.04 11.10
C GLY A 116 0.56 -4.13 11.02
N LYS A 117 0.79 -5.31 11.62
CA LYS A 117 -0.22 -6.37 11.71
C LYS A 117 -1.51 -5.90 12.41
N LEU A 118 -1.38 -5.16 13.52
CA LEU A 118 -2.52 -4.60 14.24
C LEU A 118 -3.25 -3.57 13.37
N MET A 119 -2.52 -2.66 12.73
CA MET A 119 -3.10 -1.65 11.84
C MET A 119 -3.84 -2.26 10.65
N MET A 120 -3.30 -3.32 10.04
CA MET A 120 -3.98 -4.08 8.99
C MET A 120 -5.29 -4.71 9.52
N GLY A 121 -5.26 -5.26 10.73
CA GLY A 121 -6.45 -5.84 11.37
C GLY A 121 -7.54 -4.80 11.63
N GLU A 122 -7.18 -3.65 12.21
CA GLU A 122 -8.11 -2.53 12.44
C GLU A 122 -8.69 -2.00 11.13
N LEU A 123 -7.88 -1.93 10.06
CA LEU A 123 -8.37 -1.52 8.74
C LEU A 123 -9.42 -2.50 8.19
N VAL A 124 -9.24 -3.80 8.40
CA VAL A 124 -10.21 -4.83 8.01
C VAL A 124 -11.50 -4.72 8.82
N GLU A 125 -11.42 -4.52 10.13
CA GLU A 125 -12.62 -4.33 10.96
C GLU A 125 -13.37 -3.04 10.60
N MET A 126 -12.67 -1.94 10.32
CA MET A 126 -13.28 -0.71 9.83
C MET A 126 -13.98 -0.92 8.49
N HIS A 127 -13.34 -1.64 7.56
CA HIS A 127 -13.93 -1.97 6.27
C HIS A 127 -15.19 -2.84 6.40
N ARG A 128 -15.21 -3.76 7.37
CA ARG A 128 -16.35 -4.63 7.63
C ARG A 128 -17.63 -3.88 7.96
N GLU A 129 -17.54 -2.71 8.58
CA GLU A 129 -18.71 -1.87 8.85
C GLU A 129 -19.34 -1.31 7.57
N PHE A 130 -18.53 -0.91 6.59
CA PHE A 130 -19.03 -0.54 5.26
C PHE A 130 -19.73 -1.71 4.58
N VAL A 131 -19.12 -2.90 4.62
CA VAL A 131 -19.69 -4.12 4.02
C VAL A 131 -21.01 -4.52 4.71
N ARG A 132 -21.08 -4.41 6.04
CA ARG A 132 -22.30 -4.69 6.81
C ARG A 132 -23.44 -3.77 6.42
N TYR A 133 -23.15 -2.50 6.13
CA TYR A 133 -24.17 -1.51 5.79
C TYR A 133 -24.57 -1.54 4.32
N TYR A 134 -23.59 -1.51 3.41
CA TYR A 134 -23.82 -1.36 1.97
C TYR A 134 -23.92 -2.69 1.22
N GLY A 135 -23.64 -3.81 1.90
CA GLY A 135 -23.53 -5.13 1.29
C GLY A 135 -22.10 -5.42 0.81
N PRO A 136 -21.79 -6.69 0.48
CA PRO A 136 -20.48 -7.06 -0.05
C PRO A 136 -20.21 -6.41 -1.39
N ASP A 137 -18.92 -6.21 -1.68
CA ASP A 137 -18.47 -5.88 -3.02
C ASP A 137 -18.95 -6.98 -3.98
N THR A 138 -19.72 -6.60 -4.99
CA THR A 138 -20.08 -7.51 -6.08
C THR A 138 -18.87 -7.71 -6.98
N ASP A 139 -18.73 -8.88 -7.62
CA ASP A 139 -17.62 -9.17 -8.55
C ASP A 139 -17.56 -8.21 -9.75
N GLY A 140 -18.62 -7.42 -9.99
CA GLY A 140 -18.65 -6.37 -11.00
C GLY A 140 -17.99 -5.06 -10.57
N LEU A 141 -17.79 -4.17 -11.54
CA LEU A 141 -17.44 -2.79 -11.26
C LEU A 141 -18.55 -2.16 -10.40
N PRO A 142 -18.23 -1.51 -9.26
CA PRO A 142 -19.26 -0.86 -8.46
C PRO A 142 -19.98 0.20 -9.29
N LYS A 143 -21.31 0.30 -9.13
CA LYS A 143 -22.16 1.25 -9.89
C LYS A 143 -21.71 2.71 -9.77
N TRP A 144 -21.00 3.06 -8.71
CA TRP A 144 -20.44 4.40 -8.53
C TRP A 144 -19.19 4.64 -9.40
N MET A 145 -18.49 3.59 -9.84
CA MET A 145 -17.37 3.65 -10.78
C MET A 145 -17.81 3.56 -12.25
N GLU A 146 -19.10 3.37 -12.54
CA GLU A 146 -19.63 3.32 -13.91
C GLU A 146 -19.81 4.74 -14.52
N GLY A 147 -19.10 5.05 -15.61
CA GLY A 147 -19.43 6.14 -16.55
C GLY A 147 -19.17 7.59 -16.13
N GLU A 148 -19.95 8.52 -16.70
CA GLU A 148 -19.82 10.00 -16.64
C GLU A 148 -19.83 10.61 -15.22
N LYS A 149 -20.21 9.82 -14.19
CA LYS A 149 -20.17 10.22 -12.77
C LYS A 149 -18.76 10.38 -12.22
N LEU A 150 -17.73 9.91 -12.94
CA LEU A 150 -16.34 10.11 -12.54
C LEU A 150 -15.96 11.60 -12.40
N ASN A 151 -16.60 12.46 -13.20
CA ASN A 151 -16.38 13.92 -13.18
C ASN A 151 -16.93 14.59 -11.92
N GLU A 152 -17.82 13.94 -11.17
CA GLU A 152 -18.42 14.45 -9.93
C GLU A 152 -17.61 14.10 -8.67
N PHE A 153 -16.58 13.26 -8.80
CA PHE A 153 -15.78 12.83 -7.64
C PHE A 153 -14.73 13.87 -7.21
N PRO A 154 -14.31 13.80 -5.93
CA PRO A 154 -13.11 14.48 -5.48
C PRO A 154 -11.92 14.19 -6.41
N SER A 155 -11.13 15.22 -6.71
CA SER A 155 -9.98 15.16 -7.62
C SER A 155 -8.96 14.06 -7.27
N LEU A 156 -8.95 13.57 -6.02
CA LEU A 156 -8.16 12.45 -5.55
C LEU A 156 -8.54 11.12 -6.24
N LEU A 157 -9.84 10.83 -6.38
CA LEU A 157 -10.31 9.58 -7.00
C LEU A 157 -10.11 9.60 -8.52
N GLN A 158 -10.26 10.76 -9.15
CA GLN A 158 -10.00 10.92 -10.58
C GLN A 158 -8.55 10.57 -10.94
N LYS A 159 -7.58 11.01 -10.11
CA LYS A 159 -6.15 10.70 -10.33
C LYS A 159 -5.84 9.21 -10.20
N ALA A 160 -6.40 8.54 -9.21
CA ALA A 160 -6.23 7.09 -9.04
C ALA A 160 -6.77 6.28 -10.24
N VAL A 161 -7.77 6.83 -10.95
CA VAL A 161 -8.36 6.23 -12.15
C VAL A 161 -7.60 6.61 -13.43
N THR A 162 -7.05 7.82 -13.53
CA THR A 162 -6.35 8.29 -14.76
C THR A 162 -4.90 7.84 -14.90
N GLU A 163 -4.21 7.49 -13.82
CA GLU A 163 -2.82 6.99 -13.89
C GLU A 163 -2.70 5.56 -14.47
N ASP A 164 -3.83 4.91 -14.72
CA ASP A 164 -3.97 3.63 -15.38
C ASP A 164 -4.17 3.80 -16.90
N GLU A 165 -3.21 4.44 -17.58
CA GLU A 165 -3.25 4.66 -19.05
C GLU A 165 -2.95 3.36 -19.83
N GLY A 166 -3.84 2.37 -19.76
CA GLY A 166 -3.86 1.29 -20.75
C GLY A 166 -4.53 -0.02 -20.36
N ASN A 167 -4.96 -0.20 -19.11
CA ASN A 167 -5.68 -1.42 -18.72
C ASN A 167 -6.73 -1.12 -17.64
N GLY A 168 -7.75 -0.36 -18.07
CA GLY A 168 -8.56 0.50 -17.21
C GLY A 168 -9.16 -0.10 -15.94
N LEU A 169 -9.43 0.77 -14.97
CA LEU A 169 -10.27 0.51 -13.79
C LEU A 169 -9.80 -0.63 -12.87
N ILE A 170 -8.58 -1.17 -13.08
CA ILE A 170 -7.99 -2.29 -12.32
C ILE A 170 -7.29 -1.81 -11.02
N SER A 171 -7.05 -0.51 -10.88
CA SER A 171 -6.25 0.03 -9.77
C SER A 171 -6.95 -0.03 -8.40
N LEU A 172 -8.27 0.19 -8.34
CA LEU A 172 -8.98 0.15 -7.05
C LEU A 172 -9.43 -1.28 -6.71
N MET A 173 -8.79 -1.87 -5.70
CA MET A 173 -9.00 -3.26 -5.28
C MET A 173 -9.88 -3.35 -4.02
N PRO A 174 -10.70 -4.40 -3.86
CA PRO A 174 -11.29 -4.73 -2.55
C PRO A 174 -10.19 -4.89 -1.49
N LEU A 175 -10.48 -4.56 -0.24
CA LEU A 175 -9.51 -4.75 0.84
C LEU A 175 -9.12 -6.24 0.97
N TYR A 176 -7.89 -6.48 1.41
CA TYR A 176 -7.46 -7.82 1.79
C TYR A 176 -8.25 -8.39 2.98
N SER A 177 -8.24 -9.71 3.11
CA SER A 177 -8.89 -10.44 4.21
C SER A 177 -7.93 -10.70 5.39
N PRO A 178 -8.44 -11.12 6.57
CA PRO A 178 -7.59 -11.57 7.67
C PRO A 178 -6.63 -12.70 7.28
N GLY A 179 -7.06 -13.63 6.43
CA GLY A 179 -6.19 -14.71 5.93
C GLY A 179 -5.01 -14.17 5.12
N ASN A 180 -5.24 -13.14 4.29
CA ASN A 180 -4.17 -12.50 3.53
C ASN A 180 -3.18 -11.73 4.42
N ILE A 181 -3.63 -11.21 5.56
CA ILE A 181 -2.74 -10.62 6.56
C ILE A 181 -1.81 -11.73 7.11
N GLU A 182 -2.35 -12.88 7.49
CA GLU A 182 -1.52 -13.98 8.02
C GLU A 182 -0.50 -14.49 6.98
N GLU A 183 -0.92 -14.69 5.73
CA GLU A 183 -0.02 -15.05 4.62
C GLU A 183 1.07 -13.99 4.40
N CYS A 184 0.69 -12.71 4.41
CA CYS A 184 1.64 -11.60 4.31
C CYS A 184 2.65 -11.61 5.45
N MET A 185 2.20 -11.86 6.69
CA MET A 185 3.08 -11.88 7.86
C MET A 185 4.05 -13.06 7.85
N GLN A 186 3.69 -14.19 7.23
CA GLN A 186 4.59 -15.34 7.03
C GLN A 186 5.71 -15.04 6.03
N ALA A 187 5.48 -14.14 5.06
CA ALA A 187 6.50 -13.73 4.09
C ALA A 187 7.49 -12.70 4.66
N ILE A 188 7.18 -12.08 5.81
CA ILE A 188 8.04 -11.07 6.45
C ILE A 188 9.18 -11.75 7.20
N GLN A 189 10.39 -11.28 6.92
CA GLN A 189 11.58 -11.50 7.73
C GLN A 189 11.74 -10.33 8.72
N PRO A 190 11.50 -10.52 10.02
CA PRO A 190 11.74 -9.51 11.02
C PRO A 190 13.24 -9.25 11.19
N VAL A 191 13.62 -8.00 11.40
CA VAL A 191 15.02 -7.57 11.61
C VAL A 191 15.08 -6.70 12.87
N LYS A 192 16.10 -6.89 13.70
CA LYS A 192 16.35 -6.03 14.86
C LYS A 192 17.13 -4.78 14.47
N TYR A 193 17.00 -3.73 15.26
CA TYR A 193 17.87 -2.57 15.05
C TYR A 193 19.34 -2.96 15.23
N GLY A 194 20.17 -2.51 14.29
CA GLY A 194 21.60 -2.81 14.29
C GLY A 194 21.97 -4.19 13.76
N GLU A 195 20.99 -5.08 13.55
CA GLU A 195 21.19 -6.38 12.89
C GLU A 195 21.57 -6.17 11.43
N GLU A 196 22.57 -6.92 10.97
CA GLU A 196 23.02 -6.91 9.59
C GLU A 196 22.59 -8.21 8.92
N VAL A 197 21.81 -8.09 7.86
CA VAL A 197 21.24 -9.21 7.13
C VAL A 197 21.78 -9.21 5.70
N CYS A 198 22.29 -10.36 5.28
CA CYS A 198 22.80 -10.52 3.92
C CYS A 198 21.66 -10.82 2.93
N PHE A 199 21.55 -10.00 1.89
CA PHE A 199 20.67 -10.24 0.77
C PHE A 199 21.46 -10.84 -0.40
N ASN A 200 21.18 -12.12 -0.68
CA ASN A 200 21.72 -12.91 -1.80
C ASN A 200 23.26 -12.93 -1.91
N GLY A 201 24.00 -12.67 -0.83
CA GLY A 201 25.47 -12.59 -0.88
C GLY A 201 26.01 -11.31 -1.54
N ILE A 202 25.14 -10.36 -1.90
CA ILE A 202 25.49 -9.17 -2.68
C ILE A 202 25.41 -7.91 -1.82
N PHE A 203 24.37 -7.80 -0.98
CA PHE A 203 24.15 -6.62 -0.16
C PHE A 203 24.04 -6.97 1.32
N MET A 204 24.57 -6.10 2.18
CA MET A 204 24.29 -6.04 3.61
C MET A 204 23.22 -4.99 3.88
N LEU A 205 22.13 -5.45 4.47
CA LEU A 205 20.98 -4.65 4.88
C LEU A 205 21.04 -4.44 6.38
N LYS A 206 20.83 -3.20 6.83
CA LYS A 206 20.80 -2.86 8.25
C LYS A 206 19.70 -1.86 8.55
N ALA A 207 18.82 -2.20 9.49
CA ALA A 207 17.82 -1.28 10.02
C ALA A 207 18.39 -0.51 11.21
N SER A 208 18.28 0.81 11.20
CA SER A 208 18.60 1.68 12.35
C SER A 208 17.36 2.48 12.73
N SER A 209 17.17 2.79 14.01
CA SER A 209 16.02 3.62 14.43
C SER A 209 16.05 4.99 13.74
N SER A 210 14.90 5.46 13.23
CA SER A 210 14.77 6.81 12.69
C SER A 210 14.44 7.86 13.76
N GLY A 211 14.00 7.44 14.94
CA GLY A 211 13.56 8.33 16.02
C GLY A 211 12.19 8.99 15.81
N LEU A 212 11.46 8.65 14.73
CA LEU A 212 10.17 9.27 14.42
C LEU A 212 9.01 8.65 15.21
N GLU A 213 8.81 7.33 15.09
CA GLU A 213 7.77 6.57 15.80
C GLU A 213 8.32 5.17 16.16
N LEU A 214 7.57 4.45 16.99
CA LEU A 214 7.92 3.08 17.40
C LEU A 214 8.04 2.15 16.19
N GLY A 215 9.20 1.51 16.06
CA GLY A 215 9.48 0.58 14.98
C GLY A 215 9.98 1.24 13.69
N ASN A 216 9.92 2.57 13.57
CA ASN A 216 10.39 3.24 12.37
C ASN A 216 11.91 3.11 12.20
N SER A 217 12.36 2.97 10.96
CA SER A 217 13.74 2.70 10.64
C SER A 217 14.26 3.40 9.39
N VAL A 218 15.55 3.69 9.41
CA VAL A 218 16.36 4.00 8.24
C VAL A 218 17.07 2.72 7.80
N TRP A 219 16.89 2.34 6.54
CA TRP A 219 17.58 1.21 5.94
C TRP A 219 18.92 1.65 5.34
N THR A 220 19.99 0.98 5.75
CA THR A 220 21.29 1.08 5.11
C THR A 220 21.51 -0.12 4.22
N ILE A 221 21.86 0.12 2.96
CA ILE A 221 22.17 -0.91 1.96
C ILE A 221 23.64 -0.73 1.59
N LYS A 222 24.47 -1.74 1.83
CA LYS A 222 25.91 -1.73 1.48
C LYS A 222 26.20 -2.89 0.56
N ALA A 223 26.94 -2.66 -0.53
CA ALA A 223 27.51 -3.76 -1.29
C ALA A 223 28.55 -4.51 -0.44
N LEU A 224 28.60 -5.83 -0.58
CA LEU A 224 29.61 -6.70 0.03
C LEU A 224 30.94 -6.68 -0.74
#